data_AF-A0A2K5KMJ7-F1
#
_entry.id   AF-A0A2K5KMJ7-F1
#
_cell.length_a   1.000
_cell.length_b   1.000
_cell.length_c   1.000
_cell.angle_alpha   90.00
_cell.angle_beta   90.00
_cell.angle_gamma   90.00
#
_symmetry.space_group_name_H-M   'P 1'
#
loop_
_entity.id
_entity.type
_entity.pdbx_description
1 polymer ?
#
loop_
_entity_poly.entity_id
_entity_poly.type
_entity_poly.pdbx_seq_one_letter_code
_entity_poly.pdbx_strand_id
1 'polypeptide(L)'
;MPVFLGSLSQPVLTQPASLSASPGASVRLTCTLRSGISVGGYNIHWYQQKPGSPPRYLLYYYSDSNKGQGSGVPSRFSGSKDASANAGILLISGFQSEDEADYYCTTCLSKTKQNQST
;
A
#
# COMPACT_ATOMS: atom_id res chain seq x y z
N MET A 1 -22.12 9.10 29.18
CA MET A 1 -22.57 9.18 27.76
C MET A 1 -21.80 10.31 27.09
N PRO A 2 -20.70 10.05 26.36
CA PRO A 2 -20.10 11.06 25.50
C PRO A 2 -20.65 10.95 24.07
N VAL A 3 -21.08 12.08 23.52
CA VAL A 3 -21.45 12.26 22.12
C VAL A 3 -20.19 12.69 21.37
N PHE A 4 -19.77 11.91 20.37
CA PHE A 4 -18.76 12.36 19.41
C PHE A 4 -19.46 12.67 18.09
N LEU A 5 -19.37 13.93 17.67
CA LEU A 5 -19.76 14.41 16.33
C LEU A 5 -18.85 13.74 15.30
N GLY A 6 -19.33 12.67 14.66
CA GLY A 6 -18.61 11.95 13.62
C GLY A 6 -18.54 12.78 12.34
N SER A 7 -17.33 13.22 11.97
CA SER A 7 -17.03 13.56 10.58
C SER A 7 -16.88 12.26 9.80
N LEU A 8 -17.85 11.94 8.94
CA LEU A 8 -17.78 10.79 8.02
C LEU A 8 -16.95 11.14 6.77
N SER A 9 -15.70 11.59 6.95
CA SER A 9 -14.75 11.55 5.82
C SER A 9 -14.24 10.13 5.68
N GLN A 10 -14.85 9.36 4.77
CA GLN A 10 -14.40 8.02 4.46
C GLN A 10 -12.96 8.09 3.91
N PRO A 11 -11.98 7.38 4.51
CA PRO A 11 -10.60 7.46 4.06
C PRO A 11 -10.48 6.94 2.63
N VAL A 12 -9.60 7.57 1.83
CA VAL A 12 -9.36 7.17 0.44
C VAL A 12 -8.73 5.78 0.35
N LEU A 13 -7.99 5.38 1.40
CA LEU A 13 -7.30 4.10 1.52
C LEU A 13 -7.69 3.40 2.81
N THR A 14 -7.88 2.08 2.74
CA THR A 14 -8.16 1.22 3.89
C THR A 14 -7.13 0.10 3.97
N GLN A 15 -6.54 -0.09 5.15
CA GLN A 15 -5.58 -1.17 5.47
C GLN A 15 -6.03 -1.92 6.73
N PRO A 16 -5.68 -3.21 6.90
CA PRO A 16 -5.92 -3.91 8.16
C PRO A 16 -5.16 -3.22 9.31
N ALA A 17 -5.77 -3.17 10.49
CA ALA A 17 -5.18 -2.49 11.65
C ALA A 17 -3.90 -3.17 12.17
N SER A 18 -3.81 -4.49 12.05
CA SER A 18 -2.62 -5.26 12.41
C SER A 18 -2.65 -6.64 11.73
N LEU A 19 -1.47 -7.21 11.53
CA LEU A 19 -1.27 -8.59 11.07
C LEU A 19 -0.11 -9.20 11.85
N SER A 20 -0.24 -10.46 12.25
CA SER A 20 0.85 -11.24 12.86
C SER A 20 1.30 -12.32 11.88
N ALA A 21 2.61 -12.57 11.83
CA ALA A 21 3.18 -13.60 10.97
C ALA A 21 4.37 -14.29 11.65
N SER A 22 4.50 -15.59 11.41
CA SER A 22 5.66 -16.36 11.87
C SER A 22 6.88 -16.06 11.01
N PRO A 23 8.11 -16.13 11.57
CA PRO A 23 9.33 -16.03 10.78
C PRO A 23 9.34 -17.01 9.61
N GLY A 24 9.75 -16.56 8.44
CA GLY A 24 9.76 -17.35 7.20
C GLY A 24 8.41 -17.42 6.45
N ALA A 25 7.30 -16.98 7.06
CA ALA A 25 6.01 -16.94 6.38
C ALA A 25 5.96 -15.84 5.30
N SER A 26 4.98 -15.92 4.40
CA SER A 26 4.69 -14.84 3.47
C SER A 26 3.55 -13.96 3.99
N VAL A 27 3.77 -12.65 4.03
CA VAL A 27 2.80 -11.66 4.51
C VAL A 27 2.22 -10.90 3.34
N ARG A 28 0.89 -10.80 3.29
CA ARG A 28 0.15 -10.05 2.26
C ARG A 28 -0.56 -8.87 2.89
N LEU A 29 0.00 -7.68 2.71
CA LEU A 29 -0.60 -6.41 3.10
C LEU A 29 -1.47 -5.88 1.97
N THR A 30 -2.66 -5.38 2.31
CA THR A 30 -3.65 -4.89 1.34
C THR A 30 -3.97 -3.43 1.63
N CYS A 31 -4.03 -2.63 0.57
CA CYS A 31 -4.37 -1.22 0.58
C CYS A 31 -5.53 -0.98 -0.39
N THR A 32 -6.75 -0.96 0.14
CA THR A 32 -7.98 -0.85 -0.67
C THR A 32 -8.31 0.61 -0.93
N LEU A 33 -8.55 0.95 -2.21
CA LEU A 33 -9.01 2.27 -2.59
C LEU A 33 -10.52 2.39 -2.41
N ARG A 34 -11.00 3.59 -2.06
CA ARG A 34 -12.43 3.90 -1.96
C ARG A 34 -13.18 3.53 -3.25
N SER A 35 -14.43 3.10 -3.08
CA SER A 35 -15.35 2.87 -4.19
C SER A 35 -15.46 4.08 -5.12
N GLY A 36 -15.51 3.82 -6.43
CA GLY A 36 -15.53 4.86 -7.48
C GLY A 36 -14.16 5.30 -7.99
N ILE A 37 -13.06 4.86 -7.37
CA ILE A 37 -11.70 5.09 -7.86
C ILE A 37 -11.08 3.77 -8.28
N SER A 38 -10.67 3.63 -9.54
CA SER A 38 -10.02 2.40 -10.01
C SER A 38 -8.53 2.40 -9.70
N VAL A 39 -8.04 1.36 -9.01
CA VAL A 39 -6.61 1.13 -8.72
C VAL A 39 -5.74 1.04 -9.99
N GLY A 40 -6.33 0.76 -11.16
CA GLY A 40 -5.63 0.65 -12.44
C GLY A 40 -4.86 1.91 -12.82
N GLY A 41 -5.44 3.10 -12.58
CA GLY A 41 -4.87 4.39 -12.98
C GLY A 41 -3.92 5.06 -11.96
N TYR A 42 -3.53 4.36 -10.90
CA TYR A 42 -2.73 4.93 -9.81
C TYR A 42 -1.44 4.16 -9.59
N ASN A 43 -0.36 4.87 -9.26
CA ASN A 43 0.81 4.23 -8.66
C ASN A 43 0.50 3.94 -7.19
N ILE A 44 0.82 2.73 -6.73
CA ILE A 44 0.76 2.38 -5.31
C ILE A 44 2.17 2.45 -4.77
N HIS A 45 2.40 3.33 -3.80
CA HIS A 45 3.69 3.43 -3.10
C HIS A 45 3.55 2.83 -1.71
N TRP A 46 4.58 2.10 -1.29
CA TRP A 46 4.65 1.46 0.01
C TRP A 46 5.79 2.03 0.85
N TYR A 47 5.51 2.22 2.13
CA TYR A 47 6.45 2.71 3.12
C TYR A 47 6.41 1.82 4.35
N GLN A 48 7.56 1.71 5.00
CA GLN A 48 7.75 1.01 6.27
C GLN A 48 8.23 2.01 7.32
N GLN A 49 7.58 2.05 8.47
CA GLN A 49 7.98 2.88 9.59
C GLN A 49 8.27 2.01 10.81
N LYS A 50 9.51 2.04 11.28
CA LYS A 50 9.89 1.42 12.55
C LYS A 50 9.63 2.40 13.70
N PRO A 51 9.33 1.91 14.92
CA PRO A 51 9.20 2.77 16.08
C PRO A 51 10.40 3.72 16.24
N GLY A 52 10.12 5.02 16.40
CA GLY A 52 11.16 6.05 16.56
C GLY A 52 11.92 6.44 15.29
N SER A 53 11.54 5.93 14.12
CA SER A 53 12.15 6.26 12.82
C SER A 53 11.16 6.97 11.88
N PRO A 54 11.63 7.79 10.93
CA PRO A 54 10.77 8.30 9.87
C PRO A 54 10.34 7.18 8.90
N PRO A 55 9.21 7.34 8.17
CA PRO A 55 8.80 6.39 7.15
C PRO A 55 9.89 6.19 6.08
N ARG A 56 10.30 4.95 5.87
CA ARG A 56 11.23 4.53 4.83
C ARG A 56 10.46 4.08 3.60
N TYR A 57 10.83 4.60 2.44
CA TYR A 57 10.28 4.16 1.17
C TYR A 57 10.70 2.72 0.81
N LEU A 58 9.73 1.88 0.46
CA LEU A 58 9.96 0.49 0.06
C LEU A 58 9.95 0.30 -1.45
N LEU A 59 8.80 0.57 -2.10
CA LEU A 59 8.62 0.32 -3.52
C LEU A 59 7.41 1.06 -4.07
N TYR A 60 7.31 1.13 -5.40
CA TYR A 60 6.10 1.50 -6.10
C TYR A 60 5.71 0.43 -7.11
N TYR A 61 4.41 0.30 -7.34
CA TYR A 61 3.86 -0.59 -8.36
C TYR A 61 2.74 0.10 -9.14
N TYR A 62 2.91 0.17 -10.46
CA TYR A 62 1.85 0.53 -11.40
C TYR A 62 1.43 -0.67 -12.26
N SER A 63 2.41 -1.30 -12.90
CA SER A 63 2.30 -2.50 -13.72
C SER A 63 3.62 -3.28 -13.66
N ASP A 64 3.67 -4.49 -14.22
CA ASP A 64 4.92 -5.26 -14.26
C ASP A 64 6.04 -4.61 -15.07
N SER A 65 5.68 -3.81 -16.07
CA SER A 65 6.61 -3.00 -16.86
C SER A 65 6.94 -1.63 -16.24
N ASN A 66 6.22 -1.22 -15.19
CA ASN A 66 6.38 0.07 -14.51
C ASN A 66 6.27 -0.12 -13.00
N LYS A 67 7.37 -0.55 -12.40
CA LYS A 67 7.54 -0.75 -10.97
C LYS A 67 8.99 -0.45 -10.59
N GLY A 68 9.22 -0.17 -9.33
CA GLY A 68 10.56 0.07 -8.84
C GLY A 68 10.66 -0.10 -7.34
N GLN A 69 11.86 -0.41 -6.89
CA GLN A 69 12.17 -0.73 -5.51
C GLN A 69 13.14 0.32 -4.95
N GLY A 70 12.96 0.68 -3.68
CA GLY A 70 13.81 1.60 -2.97
C GLY A 70 15.21 1.03 -2.77
N SER A 71 16.19 1.92 -2.61
CA SER A 71 17.57 1.50 -2.37
C SER A 71 17.70 0.70 -1.06
N GLY A 72 18.43 -0.40 -1.12
CA GLY A 72 18.65 -1.31 0.01
C GLY A 72 17.39 -2.02 0.50
N VAL A 73 16.29 -2.01 -0.27
CA VAL A 73 15.08 -2.77 0.05
C VAL A 73 15.28 -4.22 -0.45
N PRO A 74 15.14 -5.23 0.42
CA PRO A 74 15.36 -6.62 0.02
C PRO A 74 14.40 -7.10 -1.06
N SER A 75 14.84 -8.02 -1.93
CA SER A 75 14.04 -8.59 -3.03
C SER A 75 12.81 -9.39 -2.56
N ARG A 76 12.75 -9.71 -1.26
CA ARG A 76 11.61 -10.38 -0.63
C ARG A 76 10.34 -9.51 -0.58
N PHE A 77 10.50 -8.19 -0.69
CA PHE A 77 9.38 -7.26 -0.84
C PHE A 77 8.97 -7.16 -2.31
N SER A 78 7.68 -7.28 -2.58
CA SER A 78 7.14 -7.13 -3.94
C SER A 78 5.76 -6.49 -3.91
N GLY A 79 5.47 -5.64 -4.90
CA GLY A 79 4.18 -4.99 -5.06
C GLY A 79 3.35 -5.65 -6.15
N SER A 80 2.03 -5.62 -6.01
CA SER A 80 1.07 -5.96 -7.07
C SER A 80 -0.25 -5.22 -6.87
N LYS A 81 -1.22 -5.45 -7.76
CA LYS A 81 -2.59 -4.90 -7.66
C LYS A 81 -3.60 -6.02 -7.81
N ASP A 82 -4.68 -5.90 -7.07
CA ASP A 82 -5.89 -6.71 -7.20
C ASP A 82 -7.02 -5.82 -7.70
N ALA A 83 -7.31 -5.88 -9.00
CA ALA A 83 -8.35 -5.07 -9.62
C ALA A 83 -9.76 -5.44 -9.13
N SER A 84 -9.98 -6.71 -8.76
CA SER A 84 -11.28 -7.20 -8.28
C SER A 84 -11.59 -6.65 -6.88
N ALA A 85 -10.56 -6.56 -6.02
CA ALA A 85 -10.65 -5.97 -4.69
C ALA A 85 -10.39 -4.46 -4.68
N ASN A 86 -10.12 -3.85 -5.84
CA ASN A 86 -9.71 -2.45 -5.99
C ASN A 86 -8.56 -2.05 -5.03
N ALA A 87 -7.53 -2.89 -4.95
CA ALA A 87 -6.52 -2.77 -3.90
C ALA A 87 -5.09 -2.90 -4.45
N GLY A 88 -4.17 -2.16 -3.84
CA GLY A 88 -2.74 -2.40 -3.95
C GLY A 88 -2.31 -3.47 -2.94
N ILE A 89 -1.37 -4.32 -3.32
CA ILE A 89 -0.85 -5.41 -2.50
C ILE A 89 0.65 -5.22 -2.30
N LEU A 90 1.11 -5.41 -1.06
CA LEU A 90 2.51 -5.62 -0.74
C LEU A 90 2.67 -7.04 -0.21
N LEU A 91 3.53 -7.81 -0.87
CA LEU A 91 3.90 -9.16 -0.49
C LEU A 91 5.31 -9.14 0.07
N ILE A 92 5.47 -9.67 1.28
CA ILE A 92 6.75 -9.86 1.95
C ILE A 92 6.96 -11.36 2.07
N SER A 93 7.86 -11.93 1.28
CA SER A 93 8.21 -13.35 1.39
C SER A 93 9.28 -13.55 2.46
N GLY A 94 9.24 -14.68 3.17
CA GLY A 94 10.26 -14.99 4.18
C GLY A 94 10.36 -13.93 5.29
N PHE A 95 9.22 -13.58 5.90
CA PHE A 95 9.09 -12.55 6.93
C PHE A 95 10.14 -12.71 8.04
N GLN A 96 10.78 -11.61 8.42
CA GLN A 96 11.86 -11.58 9.43
C GLN A 96 11.50 -10.67 10.59
N SER A 97 12.20 -10.80 11.72
CA SER A 97 12.04 -9.90 12.88
C SER A 97 12.23 -8.43 12.52
N GLU A 98 13.11 -8.14 11.57
CA GLU A 98 13.39 -6.77 11.15
C GLU A 98 12.27 -6.18 10.29
N ASP A 99 11.32 -7.00 9.84
CA ASP A 99 10.17 -6.58 9.03
C ASP A 99 8.98 -6.14 9.91
N GLU A 100 9.06 -6.32 11.23
CA GLU A 100 8.06 -5.80 12.18
C GLU A 100 8.11 -4.27 12.21
N ALA A 101 7.03 -3.64 11.73
CA ALA A 101 6.91 -2.22 11.52
C ALA A 101 5.47 -1.83 11.18
N ASP A 102 5.18 -0.53 11.20
CA ASP A 102 3.97 0.02 10.61
C ASP A 102 4.17 0.17 9.09
N TYR A 103 3.14 -0.20 8.31
CA TYR A 103 3.18 -0.16 6.85
C TYR A 103 2.13 0.76 6.28
N TYR A 104 2.57 1.74 5.51
CA TYR A 104 1.68 2.73 4.90
C TYR A 104 1.69 2.62 3.39
N CYS A 105 0.52 2.79 2.80
CA CYS A 105 0.37 2.94 1.36
C CYS A 105 -0.07 4.36 1.00
N THR A 106 0.36 4.82 -0.16
CA THR A 106 -0.14 6.07 -0.76
C THR A 106 -0.43 5.85 -2.24
N THR A 107 -1.33 6.65 -2.80
CA THR A 107 -1.68 6.61 -4.21
C THR A 107 -1.36 7.94 -4.88
N CYS A 108 -0.76 7.86 -6.08
CA CYS A 108 -0.53 9.03 -6.93
C CYS A 108 -1.15 8.79 -8.30
N LEU A 109 -1.90 9.76 -8.81
CA LEU A 109 -2.44 9.75 -10.17
C LEU A 109 -1.28 9.64 -11.17
N SER A 110 -1.21 8.55 -11.94
CA SER A 110 -0.41 8.57 -13.16
C SER A 110 -1.25 9.25 -14.24
N LYS A 111 -0.85 10.43 -14.71
CA LYS A 111 -1.47 11.04 -15.90
C LYS A 111 -1.12 10.24 -17.16
N THR A 112 -1.77 9.11 -17.37
CA THR A 112 -1.96 8.57 -18.72
C THR A 112 -3.11 9.39 -19.31
N LYS A 113 -2.85 10.19 -20.35
CA LYS A 113 -3.80 11.14 -20.97
C LYS A 113 -5.26 10.64 -20.92
N GLN A 114 -6.03 11.04 -19.92
CA GLN A 114 -7.47 11.12 -20.07
C GLN A 114 -7.69 12.30 -21.00
N ASN A 115 -8.05 12.03 -22.25
CA ASN A 115 -8.74 13.01 -23.07
C ASN A 115 -10.01 13.39 -22.29
N GLN A 116 -9.92 14.47 -21.53
CA GLN A 116 -11.07 15.19 -21.02
C GLN A 116 -11.72 15.85 -22.25
N SER A 117 -12.69 15.15 -22.85
CA SER A 117 -13.63 15.82 -23.75
C SER A 117 -14.61 16.58 -22.87
N THR A 118 -14.48 17.91 -22.90
CA THR A 118 -15.56 18.88 -22.65
C THR A 118 -16.82 18.52 -23.43
#